data_AF-A0A382KZD0-F1
#
_entry.id   AF-A0A382KZD0-F1
#
_cell.length_a   1.000
_cell.length_b   1.000
_cell.length_c   1.000
_cell.angle_alpha   90.00
_cell.angle_beta   90.00
_cell.angle_gamma   90.00
#
_symmetry.space_group_name_H-M   'P 1'
#
loop_
_entity.id
_entity.type
_entity.pdbx_description
1 polymer ?
#
loop_
_entity_poly.entity_id
_entity_poly.type
_entity_poly.pdbx_seq_one_letter_code
_entity_poly.pdbx_strand_id
1 'polypeptide(L)'
;MKKLAQIIILILLIFSNVSAEKRDNELNNLFKQLKNSENTKAIEIENKIWKIWITHPSDDRRGYRLTELLAQGSLLINQRKLSKAYGLFSQIILEDPKWAEAWNKRATVLYMMGSY
;
A
#
# COMPACT_ATOMS: atom_id res chain seq x y z
N MET A 1 9.33 -19.83 -32.33
CA MET A 1 9.73 -18.74 -31.40
C MET A 1 8.55 -17.84 -31.00
N LYS A 2 7.76 -17.27 -31.93
CA LYS A 2 6.61 -16.40 -31.60
C LYS A 2 5.54 -17.06 -30.70
N LYS A 3 5.16 -18.32 -30.97
CA LYS A 3 4.19 -19.08 -30.14
C LYS A 3 4.70 -19.35 -28.71
N LEU A 4 5.99 -19.61 -28.54
CA LEU A 4 6.60 -19.76 -27.20
C LEU A 4 6.61 -18.44 -26.43
N ALA A 5 6.97 -17.33 -27.09
CA ALA A 5 6.91 -16.01 -26.46
C ALA A 5 5.49 -15.63 -26.02
N GLN A 6 4.47 -15.95 -26.83
CA GLN A 6 3.06 -15.74 -26.47
C GLN A 6 2.63 -16.56 -25.24
N ILE A 7 3.05 -17.82 -25.16
CA ILE A 7 2.78 -18.67 -23.99
C ILE A 7 3.46 -18.12 -22.74
N ILE A 8 4.73 -17.68 -22.84
CA ILE A 8 5.46 -17.07 -21.72
C ILE A 8 4.78 -15.78 -21.25
N ILE A 9 4.33 -14.91 -22.18
CA ILE A 9 3.60 -13.68 -21.84
C ILE A 9 2.27 -14.00 -21.13
N LEU A 10 1.52 -15.00 -21.63
CA LEU A 10 0.26 -15.40 -21.01
C LEU A 10 0.48 -15.91 -19.58
N ILE A 11 1.52 -16.71 -19.36
CA ILE A 11 1.91 -17.22 -18.05
C ILE A 11 2.26 -16.05 -17.09
N LEU A 12 3.05 -15.07 -17.54
CA LEU A 12 3.41 -13.90 -16.73
C LEU A 12 2.19 -13.05 -16.32
N LEU A 13 1.17 -12.96 -17.17
CA LEU A 13 -0.07 -12.23 -16.88
C LEU A 13 -0.97 -12.95 -15.85
N ILE A 14 -0.92 -14.28 -15.78
CA ILE A 14 -1.72 -15.04 -14.81
C ILE A 14 -1.15 -14.87 -13.40
N PHE A 15 0.18 -14.89 -13.25
CA PHE A 15 0.82 -14.81 -11.93
C PHE A 15 0.62 -13.46 -11.22
N SER A 16 0.51 -12.35 -11.95
CA SER A 16 0.29 -11.03 -11.34
C SER A 16 -1.11 -10.88 -10.71
N ASN A 17 -2.13 -11.53 -11.28
CA ASN A 17 -3.50 -11.45 -10.79
C ASN A 17 -3.73 -12.26 -9.50
N VAL A 18 -3.08 -13.42 -9.36
CA VAL A 18 -3.23 -14.30 -8.18
C VAL A 18 -2.80 -13.62 -6.88
N SER A 19 -1.74 -12.81 -6.91
CA SER A 19 -1.24 -12.09 -5.73
C SER A 19 -2.23 -11.00 -5.25
N ALA A 20 -2.76 -10.20 -6.18
CA ALA A 20 -3.74 -9.16 -5.87
C ALA A 20 -5.04 -9.76 -5.30
N GLU A 21 -5.53 -10.83 -5.92
CA GLU A 21 -6.74 -11.53 -5.46
C GLU A 21 -6.57 -12.09 -4.03
N LYS A 22 -5.41 -12.68 -3.72
CA LYS A 22 -5.12 -13.18 -2.37
C LYS A 22 -5.17 -12.05 -1.33
N ARG A 23 -4.55 -10.91 -1.62
CA ARG A 23 -4.51 -9.74 -0.72
C ARG A 23 -5.91 -9.16 -0.50
N ASP A 24 -6.71 -9.04 -1.55
CA ASP A 24 -8.07 -8.52 -1.46
C ASP A 24 -8.99 -9.47 -0.68
N ASN A 25 -8.83 -10.78 -0.87
CA ASN A 25 -9.55 -11.78 -0.08
C ASN A 25 -9.20 -11.71 1.42
N GLU A 26 -7.92 -11.50 1.76
CA GLU A 26 -7.49 -11.31 3.14
C GLU A 26 -8.11 -10.05 3.76
N LEU A 27 -8.05 -8.90 3.06
CA LEU A 27 -8.68 -7.66 3.50
C LEU A 27 -10.20 -7.81 3.68
N ASN A 28 -10.88 -8.40 2.69
CA ASN A 28 -12.33 -8.63 2.76
C ASN A 28 -12.72 -9.52 3.95
N ASN A 29 -11.91 -10.52 4.28
CA ASN A 29 -12.12 -11.34 5.46
C ASN A 29 -11.92 -10.54 6.76
N LEU A 30 -10.87 -9.72 6.84
CA LEU A 30 -10.63 -8.84 7.99
C LEU A 30 -11.76 -7.82 8.19
N PHE A 31 -12.30 -7.23 7.12
CA PHE A 31 -13.44 -6.32 7.22
C PHE A 31 -14.71 -7.01 7.73
N LYS A 32 -14.97 -8.26 7.28
CA LYS A 32 -16.10 -9.05 7.80
C LYS A 32 -15.94 -9.35 9.30
N GLN A 33 -14.72 -9.64 9.75
CA GLN A 33 -14.44 -9.84 11.18
C GLN A 33 -14.61 -8.55 11.96
N LEU A 34 -14.05 -7.43 11.47
CA LEU A 34 -14.10 -6.13 12.12
C LEU A 34 -15.55 -5.69 12.38
N LYS A 35 -16.42 -5.85 11.38
CA LYS A 35 -17.84 -5.47 11.48
C LYS A 35 -18.58 -6.11 12.66
N ASN A 36 -18.18 -7.32 13.08
CA ASN A 36 -18.87 -8.09 14.11
C ASN A 36 -18.04 -8.22 15.41
N SER A 37 -16.96 -7.45 15.56
CA SER A 37 -16.03 -7.57 16.67
C SER A 37 -16.36 -6.62 17.82
N GLU A 38 -16.13 -7.09 19.04
CA GLU A 38 -16.09 -6.23 20.24
C GLU A 38 -14.80 -5.39 20.25
N ASN A 39 -14.80 -4.29 21.01
CA ASN A 39 -13.76 -3.25 20.96
C ASN A 39 -12.31 -3.76 21.02
N THR A 40 -11.99 -4.70 21.92
CA THR A 40 -10.61 -5.21 22.06
C THR A 40 -10.15 -5.97 20.82
N LYS A 41 -11.02 -6.83 20.26
CA LYS A 41 -10.75 -7.57 19.02
C LYS A 41 -10.72 -6.65 17.80
N ALA A 42 -11.56 -5.62 17.78
CA ALA A 42 -11.59 -4.64 16.69
C ALA A 42 -10.22 -3.97 16.50
N ILE A 43 -9.58 -3.53 17.59
CA ILE A 43 -8.24 -2.92 17.56
C ILE A 43 -7.20 -3.86 16.92
N GLU A 44 -7.22 -5.14 17.29
CA GLU A 44 -6.31 -6.12 16.71
C GLU A 44 -6.53 -6.31 15.21
N ILE A 45 -7.79 -6.32 14.77
CA ILE A 45 -8.16 -6.48 13.36
C ILE A 45 -7.78 -5.22 12.56
N GLU A 46 -8.05 -4.04 13.10
CA GLU A 46 -7.65 -2.76 12.50
C GLU A 46 -6.13 -2.69 12.31
N ASN A 47 -5.35 -3.12 13.30
CA ASN A 47 -3.89 -3.16 13.19
C ASN A 47 -3.42 -4.09 12.06
N LYS A 48 -4.11 -5.22 11.82
CA LYS A 48 -3.81 -6.12 10.68
C LYS A 48 -4.13 -5.45 9.35
N ILE A 49 -5.28 -4.79 9.23
CA ILE A 49 -5.66 -4.03 8.04
C ILE A 49 -4.63 -2.93 7.74
N TRP A 50 -4.28 -2.14 8.76
CA TRP A 50 -3.25 -1.11 8.66
C TRP A 50 -1.93 -1.68 8.15
N LYS A 51 -1.48 -2.81 8.71
CA LYS A 51 -0.25 -3.49 8.26
C LYS A 51 -0.31 -3.84 6.77
N ILE A 52 -1.44 -4.32 6.28
CA ILE A 52 -1.62 -4.66 4.85
C ILE A 52 -1.60 -3.41 3.95
N TRP A 53 -2.15 -2.28 4.41
CA TRP A 53 -2.15 -1.04 3.63
C TRP A 53 -0.78 -0.38 3.55
N ILE A 54 -0.06 -0.32 4.67
CA ILE A 54 1.28 0.30 4.73
C ILE A 54 2.39 -0.57 4.14
N THR A 55 2.11 -1.85 3.87
CA THR A 55 3.03 -2.75 3.17
C THR A 55 2.71 -2.76 1.68
N HIS A 56 3.74 -2.54 0.86
CA HIS A 56 3.59 -2.59 -0.59
C HIS A 56 3.19 -4.00 -1.06
N PRO A 57 2.30 -4.17 -2.07
CA PRO A 57 1.81 -5.48 -2.50
C PRO A 57 2.86 -6.36 -3.19
N SER A 58 3.92 -5.76 -3.74
CA SER A 58 5.07 -6.47 -4.29
C SER A 58 6.03 -6.92 -3.18
N ASP A 59 6.44 -8.18 -3.21
CA ASP A 59 7.40 -8.82 -2.29
C ASP A 59 8.84 -8.80 -2.83
N ASP A 60 9.10 -8.06 -3.90
CA ASP A 60 10.42 -7.83 -4.43
C ASP A 60 11.17 -6.69 -3.71
N ARG A 61 12.45 -6.52 -4.04
CA ARG A 61 13.30 -5.46 -3.46
C ARG A 61 12.69 -4.07 -3.61
N ARG A 62 11.99 -3.81 -4.72
CA ARG A 62 11.33 -2.54 -5.00
C ARG A 62 10.18 -2.31 -4.01
N GLY A 63 9.33 -3.30 -3.79
CA GLY A 63 8.23 -3.22 -2.83
C GLY A 63 8.69 -3.01 -1.39
N TYR A 64 9.75 -3.71 -0.96
CA TYR A 64 10.37 -3.45 0.35
C TYR A 64 10.86 -2.00 0.48
N ARG A 65 11.58 -1.50 -0.54
CA ARG A 65 12.08 -0.12 -0.56
C ARG A 65 10.94 0.90 -0.47
N LEU A 66 9.85 0.71 -1.21
CA LEU A 66 8.70 1.61 -1.18
C LEU A 66 7.99 1.59 0.19
N THR A 67 7.89 0.40 0.82
CA THR A 67 7.37 0.24 2.18
C THR A 67 8.21 1.04 3.19
N GLU A 68 9.55 0.94 3.11
CA GLU A 68 10.45 1.72 3.98
C GLU A 68 10.32 3.23 3.75
N LEU A 69 10.20 3.68 2.50
CA LEU A 69 10.03 5.10 2.18
C LEU A 69 8.70 5.63 2.72
N LEU A 70 7.61 4.85 2.65
CA LEU A 70 6.32 5.21 3.21
C LEU A 70 6.40 5.37 4.74
N ALA A 71 7.11 4.46 5.42
CA ALA A 71 7.38 4.55 6.85
C ALA A 71 8.20 5.80 7.20
N GLN A 72 9.27 6.10 6.44
CA GLN A 72 10.06 7.32 6.61
C GLN A 72 9.21 8.59 6.41
N GLY A 73 8.33 8.60 5.41
CA GLY A 73 7.39 9.70 5.18
C GLY A 73 6.46 9.91 6.36
N SER A 74 5.98 8.82 6.97
CA SER A 74 5.14 8.88 8.16
C SER A 74 5.91 9.43 9.38
N LEU A 75 7.20 9.10 9.52
CA LEU A 75 8.06 9.72 10.54
C LEU A 75 8.23 11.23 10.30
N LEU A 76 8.34 11.67 9.04
CA LEU A 76 8.42 13.10 8.71
C LEU A 76 7.12 13.84 9.05
N ILE A 77 5.95 13.22 8.85
CA ILE A 77 4.66 13.75 9.31
C ILE A 77 4.69 13.97 10.82
N ASN A 78 5.10 12.95 11.59
CA ASN A 78 5.17 13.01 13.05
C ASN A 78 6.13 14.11 13.55
N GLN A 79 7.20 14.38 12.79
CA GLN A 79 8.16 15.46 13.06
C GLN A 79 7.70 16.84 12.54
N ARG A 80 6.46 16.97 12.04
CA ARG A 80 5.91 18.19 11.39
C ARG A 80 6.72 18.68 10.17
N LYS A 81 7.55 17.83 9.56
CA LYS A 81 8.33 18.13 8.35
C LYS A 81 7.48 17.89 7.10
N LEU A 82 6.35 18.58 7.01
CA LEU A 82 5.29 18.30 6.04
C LEU A 82 5.76 18.44 4.57
N SER A 83 6.51 19.49 4.23
CA SER A 83 7.05 19.66 2.87
C SER A 83 7.97 18.50 2.44
N LYS A 84 8.80 17.98 3.36
CA LYS A 84 9.66 16.81 3.08
C LYS A 84 8.83 15.54 2.92
N ALA A 85 7.83 15.35 3.79
CA ALA A 85 6.91 14.21 3.68
C ALA A 85 6.16 14.23 2.34
N TYR A 86 5.65 15.39 1.93
CA TYR A 86 4.99 15.58 0.63
C TYR A 86 5.89 15.19 -0.54
N GLY A 87 7.15 15.67 -0.56
CA GLY A 87 8.12 15.31 -1.58
C GLY A 87 8.38 13.81 -1.64
N LEU A 88 8.53 13.17 -0.48
CA LEU A 88 8.78 11.73 -0.39
C LEU A 88 7.59 10.90 -0.88
N PHE A 89 6.36 11.22 -0.45
CA PHE A 89 5.17 10.51 -0.96
C PHE A 89 4.96 10.77 -2.45
N SER A 90 5.29 11.95 -2.96
CA SER A 90 5.25 12.24 -4.40
C SER A 90 6.24 11.35 -5.17
N GLN A 91 7.44 11.10 -4.63
CA GLN A 91 8.40 10.16 -5.22
C GLN A 91 7.85 8.72 -5.22
N ILE A 92 7.28 8.27 -4.11
CA ILE A 92 6.66 6.92 -4.03
C ILE A 92 5.55 6.77 -5.09
N ILE A 93 4.73 7.80 -5.28
CA ILE A 93 3.66 7.82 -6.30
C ILE A 93 4.23 7.79 -7.72
N LEU A 94 5.34 8.49 -7.99
CA LEU A 94 5.99 8.45 -9.30
C LEU A 94 6.53 7.04 -9.61
N GLU A 95 7.07 6.35 -8.59
CA GLU A 95 7.59 4.98 -8.71
C GLU A 95 6.48 3.91 -8.80
N ASP A 96 5.38 4.08 -8.07
CA ASP A 96 4.20 3.22 -8.17
C ASP A 96 2.90 4.00 -8.01
N PRO A 97 2.31 4.50 -9.11
CA PRO A 97 1.07 5.27 -9.04
C PRO A 97 -0.15 4.44 -8.67
N LYS A 98 -0.04 3.10 -8.68
CA LYS A 98 -1.15 2.18 -8.35
C LYS A 98 -1.27 1.94 -6.85
N TRP A 99 -0.26 2.29 -6.05
CA TRP A 99 -0.32 2.07 -4.61
C TRP A 99 -1.11 3.17 -3.89
N ALA A 100 -2.37 2.86 -3.57
CA ALA A 100 -3.32 3.82 -2.98
C ALA A 100 -2.85 4.45 -1.66
N GLU A 101 -2.11 3.73 -0.83
CA GLU A 101 -1.65 4.25 0.47
C GLU A 101 -0.69 5.45 0.31
N ALA A 102 0.14 5.45 -0.74
CA ALA A 102 1.04 6.58 -1.01
C ALA A 102 0.25 7.87 -1.30
N TRP A 103 -0.84 7.76 -2.07
CA TRP A 103 -1.79 8.85 -2.30
C TRP A 103 -2.49 9.29 -1.01
N ASN A 104 -2.95 8.34 -0.21
CA ASN A 104 -3.59 8.64 1.08
C ASN A 104 -2.66 9.43 2.02
N LYS A 105 -1.40 9.01 2.14
CA LYS A 105 -0.39 9.73 2.94
C LYS A 105 -0.11 11.13 2.40
N ARG A 106 0.02 11.30 1.09
CA ARG A 106 0.22 12.63 0.48
C ARG A 106 -0.98 13.55 0.71
N ALA A 107 -2.20 13.04 0.57
CA ALA A 107 -3.42 13.78 0.87
C ALA A 107 -3.49 14.19 2.34
N THR A 108 -3.10 13.30 3.26
CA THR A 108 -2.97 13.62 4.69
C THR A 108 -2.00 14.78 4.91
N VAL A 109 -0.85 14.77 4.24
CA VAL A 109 0.11 15.89 4.33
C VAL A 109 -0.50 17.20 3.81
N LEU A 110 -1.18 17.16 2.65
CA LEU A 110 -1.84 18.34 2.08
C LEU A 110 -2.91 18.92 3.01
N TYR A 111 -3.73 18.05 3.60
CA TYR A 111 -4.70 18.44 4.63
C TYR A 111 -4.02 19.12 5.82
N MET A 112 -2.94 18.54 6.35
CA MET A 112 -2.17 19.13 7.45
C MET A 112 -1.47 20.44 7.10
N MET A 113 -1.19 20.67 5.81
CA MET A 113 -0.65 21.92 5.28
C MET A 113 -1.74 22.97 4.98
N GLY A 114 -3.02 22.61 5.05
CA GLY A 114 -4.13 23.48 4.61
C GLY A 114 -4.15 23.73 3.10
N SER A 115 -3.55 22.83 2.31
CA SER A 115 -3.38 22.96 0.86
C SER A 115 -4.18 21.89 0.11
N TYR A 116 -5.49 21.83 0.35
CA TYR A 116 -6.41 20.82 -0.20
C TYR A 116 -7.45 21.40 -1.14
#